data_AF-A0AA95RSS6-F1
#
_entry.id   AF-A0AA95RSS6-F1
#
_cell.length_a   1.000
_cell.length_b   1.000
_cell.length_c   1.000
_cell.angle_alpha   90.00
_cell.angle_beta   90.00
_cell.angle_gamma   90.00
#
_symmetry.space_group_name_H-M   'P 1'
#
loop_
_entity.id
_entity.type
_entity.pdbx_description
1 polymer ?
#
loop_
_entity_poly.entity_id
_entity_poly.type
_entity_poly.pdbx_seq_one_letter_code
_entity_poly.pdbx_strand_id
1 'polypeptide(L)'
;MADENVDFREQVKDDNMQTNKLTEQFQEYLKLSADLRPDYIASLGKGDNEEKLTVIVPEAPELLKAIYSIVSGTSSEEEEPSLIEFIPGYRLIHINEYEAEMKILTGILEEKGHQVDGVILPILTNYGSDFICYYKSADGVERVCDLLHDFGDLIVMYESPEKFLETLCEFYKQDVYFLDEEGYLDCDLVKEGEVGAALNPDAKYWSE
;
A
#
# COMPACT_ATOMS: atom_id res chain seq x y z
N MET A 1 -18.44 26.03 29.09
CA MET A 1 -18.12 26.06 27.64
C MET A 1 -16.61 26.15 27.51
N ALA A 2 -15.95 25.02 27.78
CA ALA A 2 -14.55 24.76 27.53
C ALA A 2 -14.50 23.22 27.47
N ASP A 3 -14.27 22.66 26.28
CA ASP A 3 -13.60 21.36 26.07
C ASP A 3 -13.65 20.86 24.60
N GLU A 4 -14.51 21.40 23.73
CA GLU A 4 -14.55 20.93 22.32
C GLU A 4 -13.39 21.45 21.45
N ASN A 5 -12.67 22.49 21.88
CA ASN A 5 -11.62 23.15 21.08
C ASN A 5 -10.21 22.58 21.32
N VAL A 6 -10.03 21.78 22.37
CA VAL A 6 -8.74 21.13 22.69
C VAL A 6 -8.61 19.84 21.89
N ASP A 7 -9.67 19.03 21.90
CA ASP A 7 -9.79 17.75 21.19
C ASP A 7 -9.56 17.90 19.67
N PHE A 8 -10.24 18.86 19.03
CA PHE A 8 -10.05 19.13 17.60
C PHE A 8 -8.62 19.56 17.24
N ARG A 9 -7.93 20.28 18.14
CA ARG A 9 -6.56 20.75 17.87
C ARG A 9 -5.50 19.69 18.10
N GLU A 10 -5.77 18.72 18.98
CA GLU A 10 -4.90 17.57 19.20
C GLU A 10 -5.06 16.58 18.05
N GLN A 11 -6.30 16.25 17.65
CA GLN A 11 -6.57 15.40 16.48
C GLN A 11 -5.91 15.94 15.21
N VAL A 12 -6.08 17.23 14.89
CA VAL A 12 -5.46 17.84 13.69
C VAL A 12 -3.93 17.83 13.74
N LYS A 13 -3.32 17.86 14.93
CA LYS A 13 -1.86 17.76 15.06
C LYS A 13 -1.38 16.34 14.86
N ASP A 14 -2.09 15.37 15.43
CA ASP A 14 -1.75 13.95 15.31
C ASP A 14 -1.92 13.48 13.87
N ASP A 15 -3.00 13.89 13.19
CA ASP A 15 -3.21 13.64 11.76
C ASP A 15 -2.04 14.21 10.93
N ASN A 16 -1.68 15.50 11.12
CA ASN A 16 -0.56 16.10 10.38
C ASN A 16 0.80 15.44 10.66
N MET A 17 1.04 15.01 11.90
CA MET A 17 2.29 14.32 12.26
C MET A 17 2.36 12.94 11.63
N GLN A 18 1.23 12.25 11.57
CA GLN A 18 1.08 10.95 10.94
C GLN A 18 1.28 11.02 9.42
N THR A 19 0.65 11.98 8.75
CA THR A 19 0.85 12.24 7.31
C THR A 19 2.32 12.49 6.98
N ASN A 20 3.01 13.31 7.78
CA ASN A 20 4.43 13.61 7.57
C ASN A 20 5.30 12.35 7.69
N LYS A 21 5.04 11.50 8.69
CA LYS A 21 5.79 10.25 8.89
C LYS A 21 5.58 9.26 7.74
N LEU A 22 4.34 9.02 7.32
CA LEU A 22 4.05 8.12 6.20
C LEU A 22 4.66 8.64 4.89
N THR A 23 4.61 9.95 4.67
CA THR A 23 5.24 10.59 3.50
C THR A 23 6.75 10.39 3.51
N GLU A 24 7.42 10.60 4.64
CA GLU A 24 8.87 10.36 4.79
C GLU A 24 9.24 8.89 4.54
N GLN A 25 8.46 7.95 5.08
CA GLN A 25 8.69 6.51 4.87
C GLN A 25 8.49 6.12 3.39
N PHE A 26 7.46 6.64 2.74
CA PHE A 26 7.21 6.38 1.32
C PHE A 26 8.31 6.97 0.43
N GLN A 27 8.82 8.16 0.76
CA GLN A 27 9.97 8.74 0.05
C GLN A 27 11.24 7.91 0.21
N GLU A 28 11.51 7.37 1.41
CA GLU A 28 12.64 6.47 1.62
C GLU A 28 12.47 5.16 0.85
N TYR A 29 11.26 4.59 0.83
CA TYR A 29 10.95 3.43 -0.01
C TYR A 29 11.27 3.71 -1.48
N LEU A 30 10.79 4.84 -2.03
CA LEU A 30 11.05 5.21 -3.42
C LEU A 30 12.55 5.35 -3.68
N LYS A 31 13.28 6.02 -2.78
CA LYS A 31 14.73 6.17 -2.90
C LYS A 31 15.46 4.83 -2.92
N LEU A 32 15.14 3.92 -2.00
CA LEU A 32 15.71 2.58 -1.96
C LEU A 32 15.38 1.78 -3.22
N SER A 33 14.14 1.90 -3.70
CA SER A 33 13.73 1.25 -4.96
C SER A 33 14.50 1.78 -6.17
N ALA A 34 14.84 3.08 -6.20
CA ALA A 34 15.62 3.69 -7.27
C ALA A 34 17.10 3.30 -7.24
N ASP A 35 17.65 3.00 -6.07
CA ASP A 35 19.02 2.48 -5.97
C ASP A 35 19.14 1.10 -6.66
N LEU A 36 18.07 0.29 -6.63
CA LEU A 36 17.98 -0.97 -7.39
C LEU A 36 17.50 -0.76 -8.83
N ARG A 37 16.56 0.17 -9.05
CA ARG A 37 15.79 0.36 -10.29
C ARG A 37 15.76 1.85 -10.67
N PRO A 38 16.83 2.40 -11.28
CA PRO A 38 17.06 3.84 -11.39
C PRO A 38 15.92 4.65 -12.03
N ASP A 39 15.20 4.06 -12.98
CA ASP A 39 14.13 4.74 -13.72
C ASP A 39 12.73 4.52 -13.11
N TYR A 40 12.61 3.73 -12.04
CA TYR A 40 11.33 3.33 -11.46
C TYR A 40 10.50 4.50 -10.93
N ILE A 41 11.10 5.43 -10.19
CA ILE A 41 10.35 6.61 -9.70
C ILE A 41 9.80 7.43 -10.88
N ALA A 42 10.55 7.55 -11.96
CA ALA A 42 10.15 8.32 -13.12
C ALA A 42 8.98 7.66 -13.89
N SER A 43 8.88 6.32 -13.87
CA SER A 43 7.78 5.59 -14.53
C SER A 43 6.44 5.73 -13.80
N LEU A 44 6.45 5.97 -12.48
CA LEU A 44 5.23 6.09 -11.66
C LEU A 44 4.42 7.38 -11.89
N GLY A 45 4.91 8.27 -12.77
CA GLY A 45 4.31 9.57 -13.01
C GLY A 45 4.42 10.52 -11.82
N LYS A 46 4.14 11.80 -12.06
CA LYS A 46 4.16 12.82 -11.00
C LYS A 46 2.91 12.72 -10.13
N GLY A 47 3.04 12.97 -8.83
CA GLY A 47 1.93 13.16 -7.90
C GLY A 47 1.15 14.46 -8.14
N ASP A 48 0.77 15.14 -7.05
CA ASP A 48 -0.22 16.23 -7.02
C ASP A 48 -1.67 15.75 -7.29
N ASN A 49 -1.99 14.51 -6.93
CA ASN A 49 -3.30 13.90 -7.18
C ASN A 49 -4.26 13.97 -5.99
N GLU A 50 -3.96 14.75 -4.95
CA GLU A 50 -4.77 14.80 -3.72
C GLU A 50 -6.23 15.21 -3.99
N GLU A 51 -6.45 16.22 -4.84
CA GLU A 51 -7.81 16.63 -5.25
C GLU A 51 -8.55 15.49 -5.94
N LYS A 52 -7.86 14.78 -6.85
CA LYS A 52 -8.43 13.66 -7.59
C LYS A 52 -8.76 12.49 -6.67
N LEU A 53 -7.84 12.15 -5.77
CA LEU A 53 -8.05 11.12 -4.76
C LEU A 53 -9.25 11.47 -3.87
N THR A 54 -9.36 12.71 -3.41
CA THR A 54 -10.46 13.17 -2.54
C THR A 54 -11.82 13.11 -3.25
N VAL A 55 -11.87 13.30 -4.56
CA VAL A 55 -13.12 13.12 -5.34
C VAL A 55 -13.55 11.65 -5.36
N ILE A 56 -12.60 10.72 -5.40
CA ILE A 56 -12.87 9.28 -5.48
C ILE A 56 -13.11 8.67 -4.09
N VAL A 57 -12.31 9.10 -3.11
CA VAL A 57 -12.32 8.66 -1.71
C VAL A 57 -12.26 9.90 -0.81
N PRO A 58 -13.41 10.53 -0.47
CA PRO A 58 -13.44 11.77 0.31
C PRO A 58 -12.73 11.69 1.66
N GLU A 59 -12.74 10.53 2.29
CA GLU A 59 -12.06 10.24 3.56
C GLU A 59 -10.84 9.34 3.31
N ALA A 60 -10.02 9.69 2.32
CA ALA A 60 -8.83 8.91 1.98
C ALA A 60 -7.90 8.80 3.21
N PRO A 61 -7.43 7.58 3.54
CA PRO A 61 -6.47 7.38 4.61
C PRO A 61 -5.14 8.03 4.30
N GLU A 62 -4.39 8.35 5.35
CA GLU A 62 -3.11 9.06 5.23
C GLU A 62 -2.08 8.32 4.39
N LEU A 63 -2.15 6.98 4.34
CA LEU A 63 -1.31 6.17 3.46
C LEU A 63 -1.52 6.50 1.98
N LEU A 64 -2.79 6.57 1.52
CA LEU A 64 -3.09 6.88 0.12
C LEU A 64 -2.75 8.33 -0.22
N LYS A 65 -2.98 9.26 0.72
CA LYS A 65 -2.56 10.66 0.56
C LYS A 65 -1.04 10.77 0.43
N ALA A 66 -0.28 10.06 1.26
CA ALA A 66 1.18 10.03 1.17
C ALA A 66 1.65 9.50 -0.18
N ILE A 67 1.05 8.42 -0.69
CA ILE A 67 1.38 7.85 -2.00
C ILE A 67 1.05 8.83 -3.14
N TYR A 68 -0.21 9.25 -3.23
CA TYR A 68 -0.72 10.00 -4.39
C TYR A 68 -0.38 11.49 -4.39
N SER A 69 0.13 12.02 -3.29
CA SER A 69 0.79 13.33 -3.28
C SER A 69 2.14 13.31 -4.00
N ILE A 70 2.82 12.15 -4.06
CA ILE A 70 4.18 12.02 -4.62
C ILE A 70 4.18 11.41 -6.02
N VAL A 71 3.40 10.35 -6.26
CA VAL A 71 3.34 9.63 -7.55
C VAL A 71 1.91 9.41 -8.05
N SER A 72 1.74 9.03 -9.32
CA SER A 72 0.44 8.64 -9.88
C SER A 72 0.18 7.14 -9.83
N GLY A 73 1.21 6.30 -9.70
CA GLY A 73 1.13 4.83 -9.71
C GLY A 73 1.67 4.22 -11.01
N THR A 74 1.66 2.90 -11.14
CA THR A 74 2.19 2.21 -12.32
C THR A 74 1.21 2.31 -13.50
N SER A 75 1.63 2.91 -14.62
CA SER A 75 0.86 2.97 -15.85
C SER A 75 0.52 1.57 -16.39
N SER A 76 -0.72 1.36 -16.87
CA SER A 76 -1.08 0.13 -17.61
C SER A 76 -0.31 -0.07 -18.91
N GLU A 77 0.34 0.98 -19.42
CA GLU A 77 1.15 0.95 -20.63
C GLU A 77 2.63 0.67 -20.35
N GLU A 78 3.04 0.52 -19.08
CA GLU A 78 4.42 0.15 -18.76
C GLU A 78 4.68 -1.31 -19.13
N GLU A 79 5.73 -1.53 -19.90
CA GLU A 79 6.12 -2.84 -20.43
C GLU A 79 7.53 -3.24 -19.97
N GLU A 80 8.34 -2.30 -19.46
CA GLU A 80 9.68 -2.58 -18.96
C GLU A 80 9.58 -3.38 -17.65
N PRO A 81 10.06 -4.65 -17.61
CA PRO A 81 9.91 -5.54 -16.45
C PRO A 81 10.31 -4.93 -15.11
N SER A 82 11.42 -4.21 -15.10
CA SER A 82 11.96 -3.58 -13.89
C SER A 82 11.09 -2.43 -13.37
N LEU A 83 10.17 -1.90 -14.18
CA LEU A 83 9.42 -0.68 -13.89
C LEU A 83 7.94 -0.92 -13.53
N ILE A 84 7.46 -2.15 -13.66
CA ILE A 84 6.03 -2.48 -13.46
C ILE A 84 5.70 -2.60 -11.97
N GLU A 85 6.45 -3.45 -11.27
CA GLU A 85 6.06 -3.93 -9.96
C GLU A 85 6.44 -2.97 -8.84
N PHE A 86 5.52 -2.75 -7.92
CA PHE A 86 5.78 -2.02 -6.68
C PHE A 86 6.49 -2.95 -5.70
N ILE A 87 5.84 -4.04 -5.33
CA ILE A 87 6.47 -5.19 -4.66
C ILE A 87 6.42 -6.38 -5.64
N PRO A 88 7.23 -7.43 -5.45
CA PRO A 88 7.17 -8.62 -6.29
C PRO A 88 5.73 -9.11 -6.51
N GLY A 89 5.33 -9.23 -7.78
CA GLY A 89 4.00 -9.69 -8.18
C GLY A 89 2.86 -8.66 -8.12
N TYR A 90 3.07 -7.46 -7.58
CA TYR A 90 2.01 -6.44 -7.44
C TYR A 90 2.44 -5.05 -7.91
N ARG A 91 1.62 -4.40 -8.75
CA ARG A 91 1.84 -3.02 -9.18
C ARG A 91 1.09 -2.02 -8.29
N LEU A 92 1.61 -0.80 -8.20
CA LEU A 92 0.89 0.29 -7.56
C LEU A 92 -0.24 0.76 -8.48
N ILE A 93 -1.48 0.78 -7.98
CA ILE A 93 -2.63 1.17 -8.78
C ILE A 93 -2.47 2.61 -9.25
N HIS A 94 -2.61 2.82 -10.55
CA HIS A 94 -2.58 4.17 -11.11
C HIS A 94 -3.84 4.94 -10.71
N ILE A 95 -3.72 6.21 -10.33
CA ILE A 95 -4.84 7.05 -9.88
C ILE A 95 -5.95 7.19 -10.93
N ASN A 96 -5.62 7.04 -12.21
CA ASN A 96 -6.58 7.05 -13.32
C ASN A 96 -7.45 5.77 -13.36
N GLU A 97 -6.98 4.69 -12.76
CA GLU A 97 -7.63 3.37 -12.75
C GLU A 97 -8.32 3.08 -11.41
N TYR A 98 -7.99 3.85 -10.37
CA TYR A 98 -8.39 3.59 -8.99
C TYR A 98 -9.90 3.34 -8.81
N GLU A 99 -10.76 4.13 -9.46
CA GLU A 99 -12.22 3.92 -9.39
C GLU A 99 -12.67 2.60 -10.03
N ALA A 100 -12.00 2.16 -11.10
CA ALA A 100 -12.28 0.87 -11.73
C ALA A 100 -11.81 -0.28 -10.83
N GLU A 101 -10.62 -0.18 -10.26
CA GLU A 101 -10.09 -1.19 -9.33
C GLU A 101 -10.94 -1.32 -8.06
N MET A 102 -11.45 -0.21 -7.52
CA MET A 102 -12.41 -0.26 -6.40
C MET A 102 -13.68 -1.04 -6.75
N LYS A 103 -14.19 -0.90 -7.98
CA LYS A 103 -15.38 -1.65 -8.43
C LYS A 103 -15.09 -3.14 -8.55
N ILE A 104 -13.89 -3.51 -9.01
CA ILE A 104 -13.44 -4.91 -9.07
C ILE A 104 -13.36 -5.49 -7.66
N LEU A 105 -12.64 -4.82 -6.75
CA LEU A 105 -12.53 -5.22 -5.35
C LEU A 105 -13.91 -5.40 -4.70
N THR A 106 -14.81 -4.43 -4.87
CA THR A 106 -16.17 -4.48 -4.32
C THR A 106 -16.93 -5.70 -4.86
N GLY A 107 -16.84 -5.96 -6.16
CA GLY A 107 -17.47 -7.12 -6.79
C GLY A 107 -16.97 -8.45 -6.23
N ILE A 108 -15.66 -8.57 -5.97
CA ILE A 108 -15.06 -9.77 -5.35
C ILE A 108 -15.61 -9.97 -3.93
N LEU A 109 -15.61 -8.92 -3.12
CA LEU A 109 -16.11 -8.99 -1.73
C LEU A 109 -17.60 -9.37 -1.70
N GLU A 110 -18.40 -8.81 -2.60
CA GLU A 110 -19.83 -9.14 -2.74
C GLU A 110 -20.05 -10.59 -3.19
N GLU A 111 -19.32 -11.06 -4.20
CA GLU A 111 -19.43 -12.43 -4.74
C GLU A 111 -19.06 -13.48 -3.67
N LYS A 112 -18.03 -13.21 -2.88
CA LYS A 112 -17.56 -14.12 -1.82
C LYS A 112 -18.37 -14.01 -0.53
N GLY A 113 -19.33 -13.07 -0.48
CA GLY A 113 -20.21 -12.88 0.67
C GLY A 113 -19.49 -12.28 1.89
N HIS A 114 -18.40 -11.54 1.66
CA HIS A 114 -17.63 -10.93 2.73
C HIS A 114 -18.35 -9.73 3.30
N GLN A 115 -18.73 -9.83 4.58
CA GLN A 115 -19.28 -8.73 5.35
C GLN A 115 -18.21 -8.25 6.31
N VAL A 116 -17.40 -7.30 5.85
CA VAL A 116 -16.36 -6.68 6.68
C VAL A 116 -16.94 -5.42 7.31
N ASP A 117 -16.85 -5.34 8.64
CA ASP A 117 -17.25 -4.13 9.38
C ASP A 117 -16.11 -3.11 9.31
N GLY A 118 -16.11 -2.30 8.25
CA GLY A 118 -15.09 -1.31 8.00
C GLY A 118 -14.99 -0.84 6.54
N VAL A 119 -13.91 -0.12 6.26
CA VAL A 119 -13.56 0.41 4.93
C VAL A 119 -12.38 -0.38 4.38
N ILE A 120 -12.50 -0.87 3.14
CA ILE A 120 -11.44 -1.57 2.43
C ILE A 120 -11.14 -0.79 1.16
N LEU A 121 -9.87 -0.47 0.92
CA LEU A 121 -9.42 0.31 -0.22
C LEU A 121 -8.21 -0.37 -0.87
N PRO A 122 -8.18 -0.54 -2.20
CA PRO A 122 -7.06 -1.21 -2.84
C PRO A 122 -5.85 -0.27 -2.90
N ILE A 123 -4.66 -0.79 -2.60
CA ILE A 123 -3.39 -0.05 -2.75
C ILE A 123 -2.66 -0.59 -3.98
N LEU A 124 -2.45 -1.91 -3.99
CA LEU A 124 -1.75 -2.62 -5.05
C LEU A 124 -2.69 -3.65 -5.69
N THR A 125 -2.44 -3.98 -6.95
CA THR A 125 -3.18 -5.02 -7.67
C THR A 125 -2.21 -5.85 -8.50
N ASN A 126 -2.57 -7.09 -8.80
CA ASN A 126 -1.87 -7.92 -9.77
C ASN A 126 -2.77 -8.25 -10.98
N TYR A 127 -2.21 -8.92 -11.98
CA TYR A 127 -2.99 -9.31 -13.18
C TYR A 127 -4.03 -10.42 -12.91
N GLY A 128 -3.99 -11.04 -11.73
CA GLY A 128 -4.94 -12.04 -11.25
C GLY A 128 -6.16 -11.46 -10.52
N SER A 129 -6.24 -10.14 -10.36
CA SER A 129 -7.24 -9.45 -9.52
C SER A 129 -7.12 -9.75 -8.02
N ASP A 130 -5.92 -10.09 -7.55
CA ASP A 130 -5.56 -10.06 -6.14
C ASP A 130 -5.15 -8.64 -5.75
N PHE A 131 -5.33 -8.30 -4.47
CA PHE A 131 -5.09 -6.96 -3.97
C PHE A 131 -4.30 -6.95 -2.67
N ILE A 132 -3.38 -6.00 -2.57
CA ILE A 132 -2.94 -5.51 -1.26
C ILE A 132 -3.83 -4.33 -0.90
N CYS A 133 -4.62 -4.48 0.17
CA CYS A 133 -5.63 -3.53 0.58
C CYS A 133 -5.25 -2.81 1.86
N TYR A 134 -5.59 -1.53 1.93
CA TYR A 134 -5.81 -0.85 3.20
C TYR A 134 -7.13 -1.31 3.79
N TYR A 135 -7.15 -1.54 5.10
CA TYR A 135 -8.36 -1.82 5.87
C TYR A 135 -8.45 -0.90 7.08
N LYS A 136 -9.63 -0.30 7.31
CA LYS A 136 -9.98 0.39 8.55
C LYS A 136 -11.23 -0.22 9.14
N SER A 137 -11.14 -0.81 10.32
CA SER A 137 -12.30 -1.33 11.03
C SER A 137 -13.20 -0.20 11.53
N ALA A 138 -14.44 -0.54 11.89
CA ALA A 138 -15.41 0.43 12.43
C ALA A 138 -14.98 1.13 13.73
N ASP A 139 -14.10 0.50 14.51
CA ASP A 139 -13.47 1.08 15.71
C ASP A 139 -12.21 1.91 15.40
N GLY A 140 -11.87 2.06 14.12
CA GLY A 140 -10.81 2.94 13.63
C GLY A 140 -9.43 2.30 13.53
N VAL A 141 -9.28 1.00 13.79
CA VAL A 141 -7.98 0.30 13.65
C VAL A 141 -7.64 0.14 12.17
N GLU A 142 -6.45 0.61 11.79
CA GLU A 142 -5.94 0.57 10.43
C GLU A 142 -4.97 -0.60 10.24
N ARG A 143 -5.08 -1.32 9.12
CA ARG A 143 -4.21 -2.45 8.75
C ARG A 143 -3.96 -2.46 7.25
N VAL A 144 -2.98 -3.24 6.83
CA VAL A 144 -2.76 -3.59 5.42
C VAL A 144 -2.87 -5.10 5.28
N CYS A 145 -3.71 -5.54 4.33
CA CYS A 145 -4.12 -6.92 4.17
C CYS A 145 -3.83 -7.41 2.75
N ASP A 146 -3.55 -8.70 2.62
CA ASP A 146 -3.62 -9.44 1.38
C ASP A 146 -5.07 -9.88 1.13
N LEU A 147 -5.53 -9.80 -0.11
CA LEU A 147 -6.83 -10.31 -0.56
C LEU A 147 -6.61 -11.07 -1.86
N LEU A 148 -6.73 -12.39 -1.76
CA LEU A 148 -6.67 -13.28 -2.90
C LEU A 148 -8.07 -13.43 -3.51
N HIS A 149 -8.21 -13.17 -4.81
CA HIS A 149 -9.47 -13.25 -5.56
C HIS A 149 -10.20 -14.57 -5.34
N ASP A 150 -9.47 -15.68 -5.33
CA ASP A 150 -10.05 -17.03 -5.23
C ASP A 150 -10.73 -17.28 -3.88
N PHE A 151 -10.20 -16.71 -2.80
CA PHE A 151 -10.70 -16.93 -1.44
C PHE A 151 -11.58 -15.78 -0.93
N GLY A 152 -11.25 -14.55 -1.30
CA GLY A 152 -11.91 -13.33 -0.84
C GLY A 152 -11.56 -12.91 0.59
N ASP A 153 -10.86 -13.74 1.35
CA ASP A 153 -10.49 -13.46 2.75
C ASP A 153 -9.43 -12.35 2.83
N LEU A 154 -9.63 -11.41 3.76
CA LEU A 154 -8.62 -10.42 4.12
C LEU A 154 -7.64 -11.04 5.13
N ILE A 155 -6.42 -11.26 4.69
CA ILE A 155 -5.33 -11.75 5.55
C ILE A 155 -4.48 -10.56 5.97
N VAL A 156 -4.43 -10.26 7.26
CA VAL A 156 -3.61 -9.16 7.77
C VAL A 156 -2.13 -9.47 7.55
N MET A 157 -1.48 -8.64 6.74
CA MET A 157 -0.03 -8.66 6.54
C MET A 157 0.67 -7.70 7.50
N TYR A 158 0.09 -6.52 7.73
CA TYR A 158 0.69 -5.48 8.55
C TYR A 158 -0.36 -4.86 9.48
N GLU A 159 -0.01 -4.75 10.76
CA GLU A 159 -0.89 -4.18 11.80
C GLU A 159 -1.02 -2.65 11.73
N SER A 160 -0.30 -1.98 10.81
CA SER A 160 -0.51 -0.57 10.50
C SER A 160 0.08 -0.16 9.14
N PRO A 161 -0.35 0.98 8.57
CA PRO A 161 0.27 1.59 7.39
C PRO A 161 1.78 1.87 7.52
N GLU A 162 2.26 2.26 8.70
CA GLU A 162 3.69 2.50 8.90
C GLU A 162 4.48 1.20 8.92
N LYS A 163 3.90 0.12 9.48
CA LYS A 163 4.53 -1.19 9.46
C LYS A 163 4.66 -1.74 8.04
N PHE A 164 3.67 -1.48 7.19
CA PHE A 164 3.77 -1.75 5.76
C PHE A 164 4.99 -1.06 5.14
N LEU A 165 5.08 0.28 5.19
CA LEU A 165 6.20 1.00 4.56
C LEU A 165 7.56 0.71 5.23
N GLU A 166 7.60 0.56 6.56
CA GLU A 166 8.81 0.18 7.30
C GLU A 166 9.35 -1.16 6.81
N THR A 167 8.49 -2.17 6.69
CA THR A 167 8.88 -3.52 6.26
C THR A 167 9.36 -3.50 4.81
N LEU A 168 8.67 -2.80 3.91
CA LEU A 168 9.10 -2.69 2.51
C LEU A 168 10.47 -2.01 2.38
N CYS A 169 10.75 -0.99 3.19
CA CYS A 169 12.08 -0.37 3.23
C CYS A 169 13.15 -1.37 3.71
N GLU A 170 12.85 -2.16 4.73
CA GLU A 170 13.79 -3.17 5.25
C GLU A 170 14.04 -4.28 4.24
N PHE A 171 13.05 -4.66 3.43
CA PHE A 171 13.26 -5.60 2.32
C PHE A 171 14.29 -5.10 1.31
N TYR A 172 14.30 -3.81 0.97
CA TYR A 172 15.38 -3.26 0.14
C TYR A 172 16.73 -3.21 0.88
N LYS A 173 16.76 -2.69 2.12
CA LYS A 173 18.02 -2.51 2.87
C LYS A 173 18.72 -3.82 3.19
N GLN A 174 17.95 -4.90 3.31
CA GLN A 174 18.47 -6.22 3.62
C GLN A 174 18.57 -7.09 2.37
N ASP A 175 18.55 -6.54 1.15
CA ASP A 175 18.68 -7.31 -0.09
C ASP A 175 17.70 -8.51 -0.15
N VAL A 176 16.46 -8.30 0.29
CA VAL A 176 15.36 -9.26 0.10
C VAL A 176 14.87 -9.16 -1.33
N TYR A 177 14.72 -7.93 -1.82
CA TYR A 177 14.33 -7.65 -3.20
C TYR A 177 15.54 -7.57 -4.12
N PHE A 178 15.42 -8.16 -5.30
CA PHE A 178 16.43 -8.13 -6.36
C PHE A 178 15.76 -8.12 -7.74
N LEU A 179 16.57 -7.91 -8.80
CA LEU A 179 16.10 -8.11 -10.18
C LEU A 179 16.53 -9.50 -10.66
N ASP A 180 15.59 -10.26 -11.22
CA ASP A 180 15.88 -11.57 -11.79
C ASP A 180 16.64 -11.47 -13.14
N GLU A 181 16.85 -12.61 -13.80
CA GLU A 181 17.57 -12.66 -15.08
C GLU A 181 16.84 -11.93 -16.23
N GLU A 182 15.53 -11.75 -16.12
CA GLU A 182 14.67 -11.08 -17.09
C GLU A 182 14.40 -9.61 -16.73
N GLY A 183 14.87 -9.17 -15.56
CA GLY A 183 14.74 -7.80 -15.05
C GLY A 183 13.48 -7.55 -14.24
N TYR A 184 12.69 -8.57 -13.91
CA TYR A 184 11.54 -8.44 -13.01
C TYR A 184 12.00 -8.27 -11.58
N LEU A 185 11.21 -7.55 -10.78
CA LEU A 185 11.43 -7.46 -9.36
C LEU A 185 11.03 -8.80 -8.71
N ASP A 186 11.96 -9.42 -8.03
CA ASP A 186 11.76 -10.71 -7.35
C ASP A 186 12.26 -10.64 -5.90
N CYS A 187 11.95 -11.65 -5.09
CA CYS A 187 12.36 -11.74 -3.70
C CYS A 187 13.00 -13.07 -3.30
N ASP A 188 13.90 -13.00 -2.32
CA ASP A 188 14.31 -14.19 -1.57
C ASP A 188 13.20 -14.53 -0.58
N LEU A 189 12.32 -15.47 -0.96
CA LEU A 189 11.15 -15.86 -0.18
C LEU A 189 11.47 -16.27 1.27
N VAL A 190 12.62 -16.91 1.50
CA VAL A 190 13.02 -17.30 2.86
C VAL A 190 13.35 -16.06 3.67
N LYS A 191 14.15 -15.17 3.09
CA LYS A 191 14.56 -13.92 3.74
C LYS A 191 13.39 -12.96 3.93
N GLU A 192 12.45 -12.92 2.99
CA GLU A 192 11.22 -12.15 3.06
C GLU A 192 10.38 -12.58 4.26
N GLY A 193 10.16 -13.90 4.42
CA GLY A 193 9.49 -14.46 5.58
C GLY A 193 10.21 -14.14 6.89
N GLU A 194 11.54 -14.32 6.95
CA GLU A 194 12.33 -14.03 8.15
C GLU A 194 12.28 -12.55 8.58
N VAL A 195 12.48 -11.62 7.64
CA VAL A 195 12.45 -10.18 7.91
C VAL A 195 11.03 -9.72 8.22
N GLY A 196 10.03 -10.21 7.46
CA GLY A 196 8.62 -9.92 7.66
C GLY A 196 8.16 -10.35 9.06
N ALA A 197 8.49 -11.57 9.48
CA ALA A 197 8.12 -12.11 10.79
C ALA A 197 8.81 -11.37 11.94
N ALA A 198 10.06 -10.95 11.76
CA ALA A 198 10.79 -10.19 12.77
C ALA A 198 10.19 -8.80 13.01
N LEU A 199 9.69 -8.14 11.96
CA LEU A 199 9.12 -6.79 12.02
C LEU A 199 7.63 -6.76 12.35
N ASN A 200 6.92 -7.85 12.01
CA ASN A 200 5.46 -7.98 12.15
C ASN A 200 5.09 -9.27 12.91
N PRO A 201 5.58 -9.47 14.15
CA PRO A 201 5.41 -10.72 14.89
C PRO A 201 3.96 -11.08 15.23
N ASP A 202 3.06 -10.09 15.20
CA ASP A 202 1.64 -10.27 15.51
C ASP A 202 0.80 -10.62 14.26
N ALA A 203 1.34 -10.39 13.05
CA ALA A 203 0.68 -10.70 11.79
C ALA A 203 1.01 -12.13 11.38
N LYS A 204 0.01 -13.01 11.43
CA LYS A 204 0.18 -14.45 11.14
C LYS A 204 0.72 -14.73 9.74
N TYR A 205 0.43 -13.86 8.78
CA TYR A 205 0.89 -13.95 7.39
C TYR A 205 2.37 -14.28 7.28
N TRP A 206 3.21 -13.67 8.12
CA TRP A 206 4.67 -13.85 8.06
C TRP A 206 5.20 -15.10 8.76
N SER A 207 4.34 -15.81 9.50
CA SER A 207 4.71 -16.95 10.33
C SER A 207 4.25 -18.30 9.77
N GLU A 208 3.67 -18.30 8.57
CA GLU A 208 3.18 -19.52 7.88
C GLU A 208 4.32 -20.36 7.29
#